data_AF-A0AAW1IV54-F1
#
_entry.id   AF-A0AAW1IV54-F1
#
_cell.length_a   1.000
_cell.length_b   1.000
_cell.length_c   1.000
_cell.angle_alpha   90.00
_cell.angle_beta   90.00
_cell.angle_gamma   90.00
#
_symmetry.space_group_name_H-M   'P 1'
#
loop_
_entity.id
_entity.type
_entity.pdbx_description
1 polymer ?
#
loop_
_entity_poly.entity_id
_entity_poly.type
_entity_poly.pdbx_seq_one_letter_code
_entity_poly.pdbx_strand_id
1 'polypeptide(L)'
;MLQTRVIIILLIVLNIFHETTAYIFDVNYSYKYSTKKTVYSSVFLQQNKKDFRFLAGAPKTDNILICNTTVCKSFAFSSQNEAGFEMLGAAIAAGNTVGDPTYICAPHYIVLPSFRINGRCFALHENFKPIYSLDNRLQQVKAYNGSYEFYYAQGQVGFSAKYVEDNEFLLGAPGVLSWKGTVIKHTDLNIKNILQPEKVAEKNSYLGYAIEFGEYYFGGRKRRCAIGGAPRGDNLLGQVSLI
;
A
#
# COMPACT_ATOMS: atom_id res chain seq x y z
N MET A 1 -31.17 -24.44 13.36
CA MET A 1 -30.28 -25.48 12.81
C MET A 1 -30.34 -25.36 11.29
N LEU A 2 -29.43 -24.60 10.68
CA LEU A 2 -29.28 -24.51 9.21
C LEU A 2 -27.80 -24.31 8.93
N GLN A 3 -27.16 -25.44 8.68
CA GLN A 3 -25.73 -25.59 8.44
C GLN A 3 -25.49 -25.35 6.95
N THR A 4 -25.19 -24.10 6.58
CA THR A 4 -24.87 -23.75 5.19
C THR A 4 -23.48 -24.29 4.86
N ARG A 5 -23.44 -25.33 4.02
CA ARG A 5 -22.22 -25.96 3.54
C ARG A 5 -21.43 -24.97 2.66
N VAL A 6 -20.22 -24.64 3.08
CA VAL A 6 -19.23 -23.95 2.26
C VAL A 6 -18.63 -25.01 1.33
N ILE A 7 -18.89 -24.92 0.02
CA ILE A 7 -18.22 -25.77 -0.97
C ILE A 7 -16.95 -25.05 -1.39
N ILE A 8 -15.85 -25.76 -1.18
CA ILE A 8 -14.47 -25.33 -1.29
C ILE A 8 -13.88 -26.12 -2.45
N ILE A 9 -13.39 -25.45 -3.49
CA ILE A 9 -12.49 -26.08 -4.46
C ILE A 9 -11.46 -25.03 -4.86
N LEU A 10 -10.19 -25.32 -4.65
CA LEU A 10 -9.08 -24.47 -5.03
C LEU A 10 -7.90 -25.30 -5.53
N LEU A 11 -7.37 -24.95 -6.72
CA LEU A 11 -6.16 -25.55 -7.30
C LEU A 11 -5.34 -24.48 -8.04
N ILE A 12 -4.06 -24.34 -7.68
CA ILE A 12 -3.00 -23.77 -8.52
C ILE A 12 -2.04 -24.91 -8.82
N VAL A 13 -1.88 -25.26 -10.10
CA VAL A 13 -0.91 -26.26 -10.55
C VAL A 13 0.37 -25.55 -11.00
N LEU A 14 1.45 -25.72 -10.25
CA LEU A 14 2.82 -25.40 -10.67
C LEU A 14 3.39 -26.61 -11.40
N ASN A 15 3.31 -26.63 -12.73
CA ASN A 15 4.05 -27.60 -13.53
C ASN A 15 5.49 -27.12 -13.70
N ILE A 16 6.42 -27.82 -13.04
CA ILE A 16 7.86 -27.69 -13.26
C ILE A 16 8.24 -28.69 -14.35
N PHE A 17 8.25 -28.25 -15.60
CA PHE A 17 9.05 -28.88 -16.64
C PHE A 17 10.03 -27.82 -17.15
N HIS A 18 11.31 -28.20 -17.12
CA HIS A 18 12.41 -27.44 -17.69
C HIS A 18 12.12 -27.16 -19.17
N GLU A 19 12.42 -25.95 -19.61
CA GLU A 19 12.30 -25.38 -20.96
C GLU A 19 11.00 -24.61 -21.25
N THR A 20 11.11 -23.28 -21.11
CA THR A 20 10.15 -22.25 -21.59
C THR A 20 8.68 -22.51 -21.27
N THR A 21 8.30 -22.53 -19.99
CA THR A 21 6.89 -22.55 -19.61
C THR A 21 6.28 -21.16 -19.84
N ALA A 22 5.55 -21.00 -20.95
CA ALA A 22 4.57 -19.94 -21.05
C ALA A 22 3.52 -20.17 -19.96
N TYR A 23 3.41 -19.25 -19.01
CA TYR A 23 2.34 -19.26 -18.02
C TYR A 23 1.02 -18.97 -18.74
N ILE A 24 0.17 -19.99 -18.90
CA ILE A 24 -1.16 -19.80 -19.49
C ILE A 24 -2.10 -19.36 -18.38
N PHE A 25 -2.58 -18.11 -18.46
CA PHE A 25 -3.70 -17.65 -17.65
C PHE A 25 -4.97 -18.34 -18.14
N ASP A 26 -5.44 -19.34 -17.39
CA ASP A 26 -6.65 -20.06 -17.74
C ASP A 26 -7.90 -19.33 -17.24
N VAL A 27 -8.49 -18.55 -18.15
CA VAL A 27 -9.72 -17.79 -17.86
C VAL A 27 -10.93 -18.68 -17.56
N ASN A 28 -10.92 -19.94 -18.01
CA ASN A 28 -12.01 -20.89 -17.79
C ASN A 28 -12.01 -21.46 -16.36
N TYR A 29 -10.86 -21.42 -15.68
CA TYR A 29 -10.67 -21.89 -14.30
C TYR A 29 -10.34 -20.73 -13.37
N SER A 30 -11.22 -19.71 -13.35
CA SER A 30 -11.05 -18.52 -12.51
C SER A 30 -11.88 -18.59 -11.21
N TYR A 31 -11.29 -18.09 -10.12
CA TYR A 31 -11.97 -17.94 -8.83
C TYR A 31 -12.54 -16.54 -8.68
N LYS A 32 -13.85 -16.44 -8.45
CA LYS A 32 -14.54 -15.18 -8.22
C LYS A 32 -14.89 -15.01 -6.75
N TYR A 33 -14.27 -14.02 -6.12
CA TYR A 33 -14.63 -13.57 -4.77
C TYR A 33 -15.43 -12.28 -4.88
N SER A 34 -16.69 -12.32 -4.45
CA SER A 34 -17.58 -11.18 -4.50
C SER A 34 -18.49 -11.19 -3.28
N THR A 35 -18.66 -10.03 -2.67
CA THR A 35 -19.74 -9.79 -1.70
C THR A 35 -20.67 -8.71 -2.27
N LYS A 36 -21.97 -8.79 -1.98
CA LYS A 36 -23.00 -7.95 -2.65
C LYS A 36 -22.86 -6.44 -2.40
N LYS A 37 -22.02 -6.01 -1.46
CA LYS A 37 -21.95 -4.62 -0.96
C LYS A 37 -20.55 -4.03 -0.92
N THR A 38 -19.55 -4.73 -1.46
CA THR A 38 -18.15 -4.38 -1.23
C THR A 38 -17.39 -4.32 -2.53
N VAL A 39 -16.72 -3.20 -2.77
CA VAL A 39 -15.77 -3.04 -3.87
C VAL A 39 -14.37 -3.19 -3.28
N TYR A 40 -13.62 -4.16 -3.80
CA TYR A 40 -12.22 -4.34 -3.43
C TYR A 40 -11.35 -3.49 -4.35
N SER A 41 -10.48 -2.65 -3.78
CA SER A 41 -9.60 -1.75 -4.56
C SER A 41 -8.16 -2.25 -4.61
N SER A 42 -7.76 -3.07 -3.64
CA SER A 42 -6.44 -3.66 -3.56
C SER A 42 -6.56 -5.15 -3.31
N VAL A 43 -5.65 -5.90 -3.91
CA VAL A 43 -5.54 -7.35 -3.72
C VAL A 43 -4.07 -7.72 -3.56
N PHE A 44 -3.78 -8.67 -2.68
CA PHE A 44 -2.44 -9.21 -2.50
C PHE A 44 -2.52 -10.72 -2.31
N LEU A 45 -1.65 -11.46 -2.99
CA LEU A 45 -1.54 -12.91 -2.87
C LEU A 45 -0.28 -13.25 -2.07
N GLN A 46 -0.43 -13.96 -0.97
CA GLN A 46 0.66 -14.36 -0.09
C GLN A 46 0.77 -15.89 -0.05
N GLN A 47 1.97 -16.39 -0.31
CA GLN A 47 2.21 -17.81 -0.46
C GLN A 47 2.57 -18.47 0.87
N ASN A 48 2.08 -19.68 1.08
CA ASN A 48 2.52 -20.60 2.12
C ASN A 48 3.16 -21.83 1.44
N LYS A 49 3.94 -22.63 2.18
CA LYS A 49 4.61 -23.83 1.66
C LYS A 49 3.67 -24.85 0.98
N LYS A 50 2.38 -24.84 1.33
CA LYS A 50 1.37 -25.79 0.83
C LYS A 50 0.06 -25.12 0.38
N ASP A 51 -0.07 -23.81 0.55
CA ASP A 51 -1.33 -23.12 0.38
C ASP A 51 -1.08 -21.65 0.03
N PHE A 52 -2.12 -20.87 -0.24
CA PHE A 52 -2.00 -19.41 -0.27
C PHE A 52 -3.12 -18.75 0.50
N ARG A 53 -2.87 -17.51 0.93
CA ARG A 53 -3.93 -16.60 1.34
C ARG A 53 -3.94 -15.42 0.40
N PHE A 54 -5.12 -14.89 0.10
CA PHE A 54 -5.22 -13.58 -0.51
C PHE A 54 -5.87 -12.59 0.45
N LEU A 55 -5.43 -11.35 0.33
CA LEU A 55 -5.91 -10.20 1.06
C LEU A 55 -6.62 -9.31 0.05
N ALA A 56 -7.79 -8.79 0.40
CA ALA A 56 -8.50 -7.82 -0.43
C ALA A 56 -9.00 -6.67 0.43
N GLY A 57 -8.57 -5.45 0.11
CA GLY A 57 -8.95 -4.25 0.84
C GLY A 57 -10.25 -3.67 0.30
N ALA A 58 -11.15 -3.26 1.19
CA ALA A 58 -12.47 -2.72 0.88
C ALA A 58 -12.66 -1.31 1.48
N PRO A 59 -12.08 -0.27 0.84
CA PRO A 59 -11.91 1.05 1.44
C PRO A 59 -13.21 1.81 1.69
N LYS A 60 -14.31 1.45 1.02
CA LYS A 60 -15.61 2.09 1.27
C LYS A 60 -16.27 1.63 2.58
N THR A 61 -15.85 0.48 3.08
CA THR A 61 -16.44 -0.15 4.26
C THR A 61 -15.42 -0.35 5.38
N ASP A 62 -14.21 0.15 5.18
CA ASP A 62 -13.06 0.01 6.07
C ASP A 62 -12.83 -1.42 6.55
N ASN A 63 -12.99 -2.37 5.62
CA ASN A 63 -12.85 -3.80 5.86
C ASN A 63 -11.71 -4.39 5.07
N ILE A 64 -11.13 -5.44 5.61
CA ILE A 64 -10.13 -6.26 4.94
C ILE A 64 -10.64 -7.69 4.88
N LEU A 65 -10.72 -8.23 3.68
CA LEU A 65 -11.04 -9.62 3.47
C LEU A 65 -9.74 -10.42 3.46
N ILE A 66 -9.63 -11.40 4.35
CA ILE A 66 -8.55 -12.37 4.36
C ILE A 66 -9.15 -13.71 4.03
N CYS A 67 -8.71 -14.27 2.92
CA CYS A 67 -9.20 -15.55 2.44
C CYS A 67 -8.03 -16.51 2.33
N ASN A 68 -8.20 -17.67 2.94
CA ASN A 68 -7.49 -18.84 2.46
C ASN A 68 -8.23 -19.36 1.24
N THR A 69 -7.73 -20.43 0.67
CA THR A 69 -8.25 -21.06 -0.54
C THR A 69 -9.70 -21.51 -0.43
N THR A 70 -10.17 -21.66 0.80
CA THR A 70 -11.43 -22.32 1.13
C THR A 70 -12.38 -21.44 1.96
N VAL A 71 -11.82 -20.53 2.76
CA VAL A 71 -12.55 -19.79 3.78
C VAL A 71 -12.10 -18.34 3.79
N CYS A 72 -13.07 -17.43 3.74
CA CYS A 72 -12.88 -15.99 3.83
C CYS A 72 -13.37 -15.46 5.17
N LYS A 73 -12.59 -14.57 5.77
CA LYS A 73 -12.94 -13.83 6.98
C LYS A 73 -12.80 -12.34 6.72
N SER A 74 -13.84 -11.58 7.07
CA SER A 74 -13.79 -10.12 7.05
C SER A 74 -13.27 -9.62 8.38
N PHE A 75 -12.33 -8.70 8.32
CA PHE A 75 -11.79 -7.99 9.47
C PHE A 75 -12.21 -6.54 9.35
N ALA A 76 -13.12 -6.13 10.22
CA ALA A 76 -13.45 -4.73 10.44
C ALA A 76 -12.48 -4.18 11.47
N PHE A 77 -11.85 -3.05 11.15
CA PHE A 77 -11.08 -2.34 12.15
C PHE A 77 -11.99 -1.36 12.89
N SER A 78 -12.02 -1.44 14.21
CA SER A 78 -12.65 -0.43 15.06
C SER A 78 -11.61 0.08 16.03
N SER A 79 -11.32 1.38 15.98
CA SER A 79 -10.60 2.05 17.06
C SER A 79 -11.54 3.03 17.72
N GLN A 80 -11.60 2.97 19.05
CA GLN A 80 -12.58 3.71 19.84
C GLN A 80 -12.24 5.21 19.96
N ASN A 81 -11.07 5.66 19.48
CA ASN A 81 -10.52 6.99 19.74
C ASN A 81 -10.13 7.77 18.48
N GLU A 82 -10.50 7.30 17.28
CA GLU A 82 -10.06 7.89 16.01
C GLU A 82 -11.24 8.25 15.11
N ALA A 83 -11.08 9.32 14.34
CA ALA A 83 -12.14 10.02 13.61
C ALA A 83 -12.86 9.19 12.54
N GLY A 84 -12.26 8.07 12.14
CA GLY A 84 -12.67 7.26 11.01
C GLY A 84 -11.46 6.82 10.20
N PHE A 85 -11.48 5.56 9.77
CA PHE A 85 -10.45 4.97 8.94
C PHE A 85 -10.78 5.15 7.48
N GLU A 86 -10.98 6.38 7.02
CA GLU A 86 -11.40 6.57 5.64
C GLU A 86 -10.41 5.88 4.68
N MET A 87 -10.97 4.97 3.88
CA MET A 87 -10.26 4.19 2.89
C MET A 87 -9.29 3.14 3.43
N LEU A 88 -9.59 2.47 4.55
CA LEU A 88 -8.76 1.35 5.01
C LEU A 88 -8.71 0.21 3.98
N GLY A 89 -7.50 -0.22 3.64
CA GLY A 89 -7.28 -1.21 2.59
C GLY A 89 -7.21 -0.62 1.19
N ALA A 90 -7.04 0.69 1.04
CA ALA A 90 -6.76 1.28 -0.27
C ALA A 90 -5.48 0.72 -0.88
N ALA A 91 -4.47 0.47 -0.04
CA ALA A 91 -3.24 -0.21 -0.42
C ALA A 91 -2.89 -1.31 0.60
N ILE A 92 -2.34 -2.41 0.08
CA ILE A 92 -1.82 -3.54 0.86
C ILE A 92 -0.41 -3.80 0.37
N ALA A 93 0.54 -3.90 1.29
CA ALA A 93 1.89 -4.33 1.03
C ALA A 93 2.24 -5.47 1.99
N ALA A 94 2.73 -6.58 1.49
CA ALA A 94 3.12 -7.71 2.31
C ALA A 94 4.31 -8.43 1.71
N GLY A 95 5.07 -9.13 2.55
CA GLY A 95 6.05 -10.08 2.07
C GLY A 95 5.41 -11.29 1.41
N ASN A 96 6.24 -12.04 0.67
CA ASN A 96 5.78 -13.09 -0.22
C ASN A 96 5.36 -14.37 0.54
N THR A 97 5.84 -14.57 1.76
CA THR A 97 5.63 -15.78 2.55
C THR A 97 4.66 -15.53 3.70
N VAL A 98 3.78 -16.48 4.02
CA VAL A 98 2.93 -16.43 5.22
C VAL A 98 3.82 -16.34 6.47
N GLY A 99 3.60 -15.27 7.23
CA GLY A 99 4.44 -14.91 8.39
C GLY A 99 5.22 -13.63 8.16
N ASP A 100 5.51 -13.30 6.89
CA ASP A 100 6.13 -12.02 6.56
C ASP A 100 5.22 -10.85 6.95
N PRO A 101 5.80 -9.70 7.34
CA PRO A 101 5.05 -8.51 7.67
C PRO A 101 4.06 -8.14 6.56
N THR A 102 2.86 -7.75 6.99
CA THR A 102 1.74 -7.37 6.13
C THR A 102 1.20 -6.06 6.66
N TYR A 103 1.19 -5.06 5.80
CA TYR A 103 0.77 -3.70 6.09
C TYR A 103 -0.42 -3.30 5.24
N ILE A 104 -1.36 -2.62 5.89
CA ILE A 104 -2.63 -2.20 5.31
C ILE A 104 -2.75 -0.71 5.56
N CYS A 105 -3.03 0.06 4.51
CA CYS A 105 -3.03 1.51 4.59
C CYS A 105 -4.43 2.10 4.44
N ALA A 106 -4.65 3.21 5.14
CA ALA A 106 -5.80 4.09 5.07
C ALA A 106 -5.30 5.50 4.71
N PRO A 107 -5.16 5.84 3.42
CA PRO A 107 -4.59 7.12 3.00
C PRO A 107 -5.44 8.32 3.38
N HIS A 108 -6.75 8.12 3.61
CA HIS A 108 -7.64 9.20 4.05
C HIS A 108 -7.83 9.23 5.57
N TYR A 109 -7.01 8.49 6.33
CA TYR A 109 -7.05 8.54 7.79
C TYR A 109 -6.93 9.98 8.32
N ILE A 110 -7.93 10.40 9.11
CA ILE A 110 -8.09 11.77 9.61
C ILE A 110 -7.64 11.89 11.06
N VAL A 111 -6.77 12.86 11.33
CA VAL A 111 -6.31 13.20 12.69
C VAL A 111 -7.19 14.31 13.29
N LEU A 112 -8.04 13.95 14.25
CA LEU A 112 -8.82 14.89 15.05
C LEU A 112 -7.99 15.55 16.17
N PRO A 113 -8.35 16.77 16.58
CA PRO A 113 -9.42 17.63 16.05
C PRO A 113 -9.00 18.47 14.84
N SER A 114 -7.78 18.26 14.32
CA SER A 114 -7.21 19.11 13.27
C SER A 114 -7.75 18.84 11.86
N PHE A 115 -8.56 17.81 11.66
CA PHE A 115 -9.11 17.38 10.37
C PHE A 115 -8.04 17.21 9.27
N ARG A 116 -6.84 16.78 9.68
CA ARG A 116 -5.71 16.57 8.76
C ARG A 116 -5.75 15.18 8.17
N ILE A 117 -5.52 15.08 6.87
CA ILE A 117 -5.58 13.82 6.12
C ILE A 117 -4.15 13.32 5.94
N ASN A 118 -3.53 12.96 7.06
CA ASN A 118 -2.14 12.52 7.09
C ASN A 118 -1.97 11.17 6.39
N GLY A 119 -3.00 10.32 6.43
CA GLY A 119 -2.89 8.90 6.09
C GLY A 119 -2.17 8.10 7.18
N ARG A 120 -2.40 6.79 7.20
CA ARG A 120 -1.79 5.88 8.17
C ARG A 120 -1.74 4.45 7.64
N CYS A 121 -0.73 3.70 8.04
CA CYS A 121 -0.65 2.26 7.78
C CYS A 121 -0.59 1.47 9.08
N PHE A 122 -1.06 0.23 9.02
CA PHE A 122 -1.24 -0.67 10.16
C PHE A 122 -0.61 -2.03 9.89
N ALA A 123 0.07 -2.59 10.90
CA ALA A 123 0.60 -3.94 10.88
C ALA A 123 -0.47 -4.99 11.18
N LEU A 124 -0.84 -5.78 10.18
CA LEU A 124 -1.84 -6.83 10.35
C LEU A 124 -1.43 -7.88 11.40
N HIS A 125 -0.14 -8.24 11.41
CA HIS A 125 0.40 -9.27 12.31
C HIS A 125 0.51 -8.80 13.79
N GLU A 126 0.48 -7.49 14.03
CA GLU A 126 0.49 -6.88 15.37
C GLU A 126 -0.91 -6.35 15.74
N ASN A 127 -1.97 -7.07 15.39
CA ASN A 127 -3.36 -6.66 15.65
C ASN A 127 -3.68 -5.22 15.18
N PHE A 128 -3.26 -4.89 13.95
CA PHE A 128 -3.43 -3.58 13.34
C PHE A 128 -2.77 -2.44 14.13
N LYS A 129 -1.63 -2.69 14.77
CA LYS A 129 -0.82 -1.62 15.37
C LYS A 129 -0.39 -0.60 14.30
N PRO A 130 -0.49 0.72 14.57
CA PRO A 130 -0.01 1.74 13.64
C PRO A 130 1.52 1.65 13.51
N ILE A 131 2.02 1.62 12.28
CA ILE A 131 3.46 1.52 11.98
C ILE A 131 4.05 2.82 11.46
N TYR A 132 3.21 3.66 10.85
CA TYR A 132 3.64 4.90 10.25
C TYR A 132 2.53 5.94 10.32
N SER A 133 2.87 7.11 10.83
CA SER A 133 1.97 8.23 10.95
C SER A 133 2.72 9.52 10.66
N LEU A 134 2.15 10.36 9.79
CA LEU A 134 2.65 11.69 9.50
C LEU A 134 2.11 12.74 10.48
N ASP A 135 1.74 12.37 11.72
CA ASP A 135 0.95 13.20 12.64
C ASP A 135 1.76 14.12 13.58
N ASN A 136 3.09 14.16 13.47
CA ASN A 136 3.91 15.07 14.28
C ASN A 136 3.43 16.52 14.08
N ARG A 137 2.83 17.11 15.13
CA ARG A 137 2.17 18.42 15.09
C ARG A 137 3.08 19.54 14.59
N LEU A 138 4.38 19.46 14.85
CA LEU A 138 5.37 20.47 14.43
C LEU A 138 5.77 20.36 12.95
N GLN A 139 5.41 19.26 12.28
CA GLN A 139 5.75 19.03 10.88
C GLN A 139 4.55 19.15 9.93
N GLN A 140 3.43 19.69 10.41
CA GLN A 140 2.18 19.76 9.63
C GLN A 140 2.20 20.90 8.63
N VAL A 141 2.68 22.06 9.05
CA VAL A 141 2.89 23.26 8.23
C VAL A 141 4.30 23.74 8.49
N LYS A 142 5.06 24.02 7.42
CA LYS A 142 6.43 24.52 7.52
C LYS A 142 6.63 25.69 6.57
N ALA A 143 7.50 26.63 6.97
CA ALA A 143 8.02 27.62 6.04
C ALA A 143 8.98 26.92 5.07
N TYR A 144 8.75 27.09 3.78
CA TYR A 144 9.52 26.49 2.71
C TYR A 144 9.62 27.49 1.55
N ASN A 145 10.82 27.86 1.13
CA ASN A 145 11.07 28.88 0.08
C ASN A 145 10.28 30.20 0.26
N GLY A 146 10.08 30.65 1.51
CA GLY A 146 9.40 31.91 1.81
C GLY A 146 7.87 31.83 1.88
N SER A 147 7.26 30.67 1.63
CA SER A 147 5.82 30.42 1.82
C SER A 147 5.57 29.39 2.93
N TYR A 148 4.40 29.44 3.57
CA TYR A 148 3.94 28.36 4.43
C TYR A 148 3.30 27.25 3.58
N GLU A 149 3.83 26.05 3.69
CA GLU A 149 3.37 24.88 2.93
C GLU A 149 2.78 23.83 3.87
N PHE A 150 1.76 23.11 3.41
CA PHE A 150 1.21 21.93 4.07
C PHE A 150 2.21 20.79 3.92
N TYR A 151 3.15 20.71 4.86
CA TYR A 151 4.25 19.76 4.76
C TYR A 151 3.74 18.33 4.91
N TYR A 152 3.09 18.00 6.04
CA TYR A 152 2.48 16.68 6.26
C TYR A 152 0.97 16.70 6.45
N ALA A 153 0.35 17.86 6.61
CA ALA A 153 -1.06 17.99 6.96
C ALA A 153 -2.04 17.28 6.00
N GLN A 154 -1.61 17.08 4.75
CA GLN A 154 -2.37 16.39 3.71
C GLN A 154 -1.57 15.22 3.13
N GLY A 155 -0.62 14.65 3.88
CA GLY A 155 0.35 13.71 3.34
C GLY A 155 -0.25 12.51 2.60
N GLN A 156 -1.42 12.03 3.04
CA GLN A 156 -2.09 10.84 2.52
C GLN A 156 -1.15 9.64 2.38
N VAL A 157 -0.32 9.40 3.40
CA VAL A 157 0.64 8.29 3.35
C VAL A 157 -0.08 6.95 3.25
N GLY A 158 0.49 6.06 2.44
CA GLY A 158 -0.09 4.76 2.16
C GLY A 158 -1.15 4.83 1.06
N PHE A 159 -1.15 5.89 0.25
CA PHE A 159 -1.94 5.95 -0.98
C PHE A 159 -1.54 4.85 -1.95
N SER A 160 -0.24 4.58 -2.00
CA SER A 160 0.35 3.37 -2.58
C SER A 160 1.34 2.76 -1.58
N ALA A 161 1.56 1.46 -1.65
CA ALA A 161 2.45 0.74 -0.74
C ALA A 161 3.12 -0.44 -1.47
N LYS A 162 4.39 -0.70 -1.14
CA LYS A 162 5.16 -1.81 -1.72
C LYS A 162 6.07 -2.43 -0.65
N TYR A 163 6.04 -3.75 -0.54
CA TYR A 163 7.04 -4.50 0.22
C TYR A 163 8.31 -4.64 -0.61
N VAL A 164 9.46 -4.48 0.05
CA VAL A 164 10.78 -4.56 -0.56
C VAL A 164 11.43 -5.88 -0.12
N GLU A 165 12.40 -5.83 0.78
CA GLU A 165 13.09 -6.96 1.40
C GLU A 165 13.42 -6.57 2.85
N ASP A 166 13.80 -7.53 3.69
CA ASP A 166 14.21 -7.29 5.08
C ASP A 166 13.22 -6.44 5.91
N ASN A 167 11.92 -6.68 5.76
CA ASN A 167 10.85 -5.92 6.42
C ASN A 167 10.83 -4.41 6.07
N GLU A 168 11.41 -4.04 4.92
CA GLU A 168 11.35 -2.67 4.42
C GLU A 168 10.15 -2.47 3.51
N PHE A 169 9.55 -1.29 3.61
CA PHE A 169 8.37 -0.91 2.85
C PHE A 169 8.54 0.47 2.25
N LEU A 170 8.05 0.64 1.03
CA LEU A 170 7.86 1.94 0.42
C LEU A 170 6.40 2.35 0.57
N LEU A 171 6.18 3.61 0.93
CA LEU A 171 4.87 4.21 1.06
C LEU A 171 4.80 5.48 0.21
N GLY A 172 3.80 5.57 -0.65
CA GLY A 172 3.50 6.77 -1.40
C GLY A 172 2.71 7.76 -0.55
N ALA A 173 3.06 9.03 -0.63
CA ALA A 173 2.41 10.11 0.11
C ALA A 173 2.23 11.35 -0.80
N PRO A 174 1.23 11.33 -1.71
CA PRO A 174 1.10 12.32 -2.78
C PRO A 174 0.78 13.74 -2.31
N GLY A 175 0.22 13.92 -1.11
CA GLY A 175 -0.13 15.24 -0.61
C GLY A 175 0.96 15.91 0.24
N VAL A 176 2.12 15.27 0.42
CA VAL A 176 3.27 15.86 1.13
C VAL A 176 3.77 17.10 0.40
N LEU A 177 4.15 18.12 1.18
CA LEU A 177 4.66 19.41 0.71
C LEU A 177 3.71 20.04 -0.33
N SER A 178 2.47 20.26 0.12
CA SER A 178 1.39 20.83 -0.66
C SER A 178 1.26 20.19 -2.04
N TRP A 179 1.03 18.86 -2.02
CA TRP A 179 0.78 18.06 -3.20
C TRP A 179 1.95 17.88 -4.17
N LYS A 180 3.16 18.25 -3.77
CA LYS A 180 4.36 17.81 -4.50
C LYS A 180 4.46 16.29 -4.49
N GLY A 181 4.22 15.70 -3.32
CA GLY A 181 4.23 14.26 -3.09
C GLY A 181 5.63 13.71 -2.83
N THR A 182 5.72 12.50 -2.28
CA THR A 182 6.98 11.81 -1.99
C THR A 182 6.79 10.30 -1.91
N VAL A 183 7.91 9.58 -1.86
CA VAL A 183 8.00 8.17 -1.51
C VAL A 183 8.79 8.05 -0.21
N ILE A 184 8.24 7.32 0.75
CA ILE A 184 8.79 7.17 2.10
C ILE A 184 9.27 5.74 2.24
N LYS A 185 10.52 5.58 2.66
CA LYS A 185 11.04 4.27 3.06
C LYS A 185 10.83 4.07 4.55
N HIS A 186 10.06 3.04 4.91
CA HIS A 186 9.82 2.58 6.27
C HIS A 186 10.63 1.31 6.53
N THR A 187 11.23 1.23 7.72
CA THR A 187 11.96 0.06 8.21
C THR A 187 11.59 -0.18 9.67
N ASP A 188 11.54 -1.44 10.12
CA ASP A 188 11.24 -1.81 11.52
C ASP A 188 12.14 -1.10 12.54
N LEU A 189 13.36 -0.72 12.14
CA LEU A 189 14.39 -0.21 13.05
C LEU A 189 14.51 1.30 13.13
N ASN A 190 13.89 2.10 12.25
CA ASN A 190 13.77 3.57 12.35
C ASN A 190 13.14 4.17 11.07
N ILE A 191 12.30 5.20 11.22
CA ILE A 191 11.89 6.08 10.12
C ILE A 191 13.07 6.99 9.78
N LYS A 192 13.75 6.78 8.64
CA LYS A 192 14.87 7.67 8.30
C LYS A 192 14.89 8.32 6.93
N ASN A 193 14.13 7.87 5.92
CA ASN A 193 14.31 8.43 4.58
C ASN A 193 12.98 8.75 3.89
N ILE A 194 12.48 9.97 4.13
CA ILE A 194 11.61 10.61 3.14
C ILE A 194 12.53 10.93 1.97
N LEU A 195 12.27 10.30 0.82
CA LEU A 195 13.07 10.54 -0.36
C LEU A 195 12.82 11.99 -0.81
N GLN A 196 13.89 12.80 -0.87
CA GLN A 196 13.84 14.25 -1.07
C GLN A 196 13.02 14.60 -2.33
N PRO A 197 11.73 14.96 -2.18
CA PRO A 197 10.83 15.10 -3.32
C PRO A 197 11.15 16.32 -4.17
N GLU A 198 11.87 17.28 -3.57
CA GLU A 198 12.22 18.57 -4.16
C GLU A 198 13.11 18.46 -5.40
N LYS A 199 13.88 17.38 -5.52
CA LYS A 199 14.78 17.17 -6.66
C LYS A 199 14.11 16.45 -7.83
N VAL A 200 12.92 15.90 -7.63
CA VAL A 200 12.30 14.95 -8.58
C VAL A 200 10.90 15.34 -9.02
N ALA A 201 10.23 16.28 -8.33
CA ALA A 201 8.88 16.71 -8.70
C ALA A 201 8.59 18.19 -8.36
N GLU A 202 7.70 18.79 -9.14
CA GLU A 202 7.15 20.12 -8.92
C GLU A 202 5.94 20.07 -7.98
N LYS A 203 5.50 21.23 -7.49
CA LYS A 203 4.30 21.34 -6.66
C LYS A 203 3.06 20.84 -7.45
N ASN A 204 2.11 20.20 -6.78
CA ASN A 204 0.91 19.58 -7.38
C ASN A 204 1.16 18.38 -8.32
N SER A 205 2.37 17.80 -8.35
CA SER A 205 2.68 16.65 -9.22
C SER A 205 2.12 15.32 -8.73
N TYR A 206 1.81 15.22 -7.42
CA TYR A 206 1.35 13.99 -6.75
C TYR A 206 2.35 12.83 -6.81
N LEU A 207 3.65 13.10 -6.62
CA LEU A 207 4.66 12.03 -6.57
C LEU A 207 4.32 10.99 -5.48
N GLY A 208 4.43 9.71 -5.81
CA GLY A 208 4.04 8.62 -4.91
C GLY A 208 2.57 8.21 -5.04
N TYR A 209 1.85 8.72 -6.04
CA TYR A 209 0.51 8.23 -6.39
C TYR A 209 0.51 6.73 -6.71
N ALA A 210 1.54 6.27 -7.43
CA ALA A 210 1.87 4.87 -7.62
C ALA A 210 3.35 4.67 -7.36
N ILE A 211 3.72 3.51 -6.82
CA ILE A 211 5.12 3.18 -6.53
C ILE A 211 5.44 1.75 -6.94
N GLU A 212 6.71 1.51 -7.24
CA GLU A 212 7.27 0.18 -7.46
C GLU A 212 8.72 0.15 -6.94
N PHE A 213 9.28 -1.04 -6.79
CA PHE A 213 10.66 -1.26 -6.41
C PHE A 213 11.29 -2.34 -7.29
N GLY A 214 12.53 -2.14 -7.69
CA GLY A 214 13.25 -3.11 -8.49
C GLY A 214 14.74 -2.86 -8.58
N GLU A 215 15.43 -3.83 -9.16
CA GLU A 215 16.85 -3.74 -9.50
C GLU A 215 17.00 -3.43 -11.00
N TYR A 216 17.73 -2.36 -11.29
CA TYR A 216 17.93 -1.84 -12.65
C TYR A 216 19.42 -1.67 -12.94
N TYR A 217 19.80 -1.80 -14.21
CA TYR A 217 21.18 -1.61 -14.65
C TYR A 217 21.39 -0.19 -15.18
N PHE A 218 22.38 0.51 -14.61
CA PHE A 218 22.82 1.83 -15.06
C PHE A 218 24.32 1.83 -15.27
N GLY A 219 24.77 2.07 -16.51
CA GLY A 219 26.20 2.16 -16.85
C GLY A 219 27.00 0.92 -16.43
N GLY A 220 26.42 -0.27 -16.63
CA GLY A 220 27.04 -1.55 -16.26
C GLY A 220 26.98 -1.90 -14.77
N ARG A 221 26.30 -1.11 -13.93
CA ARG A 221 26.12 -1.40 -12.50
C ARG A 221 24.66 -1.61 -12.15
N LYS A 222 24.38 -2.66 -11.39
CA LYS A 222 23.07 -2.90 -10.77
C LYS A 222 22.82 -1.89 -9.65
N ARG A 223 21.61 -1.34 -9.61
CA ARG A 223 21.14 -0.46 -8.54
C ARG A 223 19.70 -0.83 -8.18
N ARG A 224 19.42 -0.86 -6.88
CA ARG A 224 18.06 -0.96 -6.35
C ARG A 224 17.45 0.43 -6.33
N CYS A 225 16.28 0.60 -6.92
CA CYS A 225 15.61 1.89 -7.04
C CYS A 225 14.15 1.79 -6.61
N ALA A 226 13.69 2.82 -5.92
CA ALA A 226 12.27 3.10 -5.78
C ALA A 226 11.79 3.81 -7.05
N ILE A 227 10.63 3.42 -7.56
CA ILE A 227 9.96 4.10 -8.66
C ILE A 227 8.76 4.85 -8.09
N GLY A 228 8.64 6.12 -8.41
CA GLY A 228 7.49 6.94 -8.05
C GLY A 228 6.82 7.53 -9.28
N GLY A 229 5.52 7.30 -9.42
CA GLY A 229 4.68 7.98 -10.40
C GLY A 229 4.16 9.30 -9.85
N ALA A 230 4.16 10.33 -10.69
CA ALA A 230 3.64 11.67 -10.45
C ALA A 230 2.71 12.04 -11.61
N PRO A 231 1.42 11.64 -11.57
CA PRO A 231 0.51 11.73 -12.72
C PRO A 231 0.23 13.16 -13.18
N ARG A 232 0.54 14.17 -12.36
CA ARG A 232 0.40 15.58 -12.70
C ARG A 232 1.74 16.29 -12.90
N GLY A 233 2.84 15.56 -12.86
CA GLY A 233 4.17 16.09 -13.15
C GLY A 233 4.32 16.49 -14.62
N ASP A 234 5.41 17.17 -14.93
CA ASP A 234 5.77 17.63 -16.28
C ASP A 234 4.61 18.32 -17.01
N ASN A 235 4.14 19.46 -16.46
CA ASN A 235 3.03 20.23 -17.02
C ASN A 235 1.74 19.41 -17.27
N LEU A 236 1.39 18.52 -16.32
CA LEU A 236 0.22 17.64 -16.38
C LEU A 236 0.30 16.51 -17.43
N LEU A 237 1.47 16.27 -18.03
CA LEU A 237 1.69 15.11 -18.91
C LEU A 237 1.93 13.82 -18.13
N GLY A 238 2.32 13.95 -16.86
CA GLY A 238 2.70 12.84 -16.00
C GLY A 238 4.19 12.55 -16.06
N GLN A 239 4.72 12.06 -14.94
CA GLN A 239 6.15 11.79 -14.79
C GLN A 239 6.34 10.49 -14.01
N VAL A 240 7.41 9.77 -14.33
CA VAL A 240 7.90 8.63 -13.54
C VAL A 240 9.35 8.90 -13.17
N SER A 241 9.66 8.79 -11.88
CA SER A 241 10.99 9.05 -11.33
C SER A 241 11.57 7.79 -10.71
N LEU A 242 12.84 7.51 -11.00
CA LEU A 242 13.62 6.46 -10.36
C LEU A 242 14.49 7.13 -9.28
N ILE A 243 14.36 6.65 -8.05
CA ILE A 243 14.91 7.26 -6.83
C ILE A 243 15.84 6.26 -6.12
#